data_AF-A0A9P0JVP5-F1
#
_entry.id   AF-A0A9P0JVP5-F1
#
_cell.length_a   1.000
_cell.length_b   1.000
_cell.length_c   1.000
_cell.angle_alpha   90.00
_cell.angle_beta   90.00
_cell.angle_gamma   90.00
#
_symmetry.space_group_name_H-M   'P 1'
#
loop_
_entity.id
_entity.type
_entity.pdbx_description
1 polymer ?
#
loop_
_entity_poly.entity_id
_entity_poly.type
_entity_poly.pdbx_seq_one_letter_code
_entity_poly.pdbx_strand_id
1 'polypeptide(L)'
;MLNQVLLFLGVCLTGTLVHAYDEEMQALMDNLHNECVGQTGVDESLIINARKGDFSEDQKLKCYMRCIFAEIGTVSKFYLKQNIIDGIRW
;
A
#
# COMPACT_ATOMS: atom_id res chain seq x y z
N MET A 1 36.78 21.50 4.63
CA MET A 1 37.12 20.63 3.49
C MET A 1 37.11 19.15 3.90
N LEU A 2 37.97 18.71 4.83
CA LEU A 2 38.05 17.30 5.26
C LEU A 2 36.75 16.76 5.89
N ASN A 3 36.08 17.56 6.74
CA ASN A 3 34.82 17.16 7.39
C ASN A 3 33.64 16.96 6.42
N GLN A 4 33.61 17.73 5.32
CA GLN A 4 32.57 17.58 4.30
C GLN A 4 32.84 16.36 3.41
N VAL A 5 34.11 16.08 3.09
CA VAL A 5 34.49 14.86 2.38
C VAL A 5 34.14 13.61 3.19
N LEU A 6 34.38 13.62 4.52
CA LEU A 6 34.00 12.52 5.42
C LEU A 6 32.48 12.33 5.50
N LEU A 7 31.70 13.41 5.47
CA LEU A 7 30.23 13.37 5.43
C LEU A 7 29.72 12.71 4.13
N PHE A 8 30.25 13.12 2.98
CA PHE A 8 29.89 12.54 1.68
C PHE A 8 30.33 11.07 1.54
N LEU A 9 31.54 10.73 2.00
CA LEU A 9 32.05 9.36 1.97
C LEU A 9 31.26 8.45 2.93
N GLY A 10 30.86 8.96 4.09
CA GLY A 10 30.00 8.27 5.06
C GLY A 10 28.61 7.98 4.51
N VAL A 11 27.97 8.95 3.85
CA VAL A 11 26.65 8.76 3.20
C VAL A 11 26.70 7.71 2.09
N CYS A 12 27.77 7.64 1.30
CA CYS A 12 27.94 6.58 0.29
C CYS A 12 28.11 5.19 0.89
N LEU A 13 28.80 5.07 2.03
CA LEU A 13 29.03 3.79 2.71
C LEU A 13 27.79 3.28 3.48
N THR A 14 26.91 4.19 3.93
CA THR A 14 25.65 3.83 4.60
C THR A 14 24.43 3.82 3.66
N GLY A 15 24.53 4.42 2.48
CA GLY A 15 23.42 4.63 1.54
C GLY A 15 22.98 3.40 0.75
N THR A 16 23.72 2.29 0.82
CA THR A 16 23.38 1.04 0.11
C THR A 16 22.28 0.22 0.79
N LEU A 17 21.81 0.63 1.98
CA LEU A 17 20.78 -0.09 2.74
C LEU A 17 19.32 0.16 2.26
N VAL A 18 19.10 0.99 1.24
CA VAL A 18 17.74 1.35 0.73
C VAL A 18 17.41 0.66 -0.60
N HIS A 19 18.06 -0.44 -0.95
CA HIS A 19 17.76 -1.21 -2.18
C HIS A 19 17.15 -2.58 -1.89
N ALA A 20 15.94 -2.61 -1.33
CA ALA A 20 15.12 -3.82 -1.33
C ALA A 20 13.68 -3.50 -1.68
N TYR A 21 13.49 -2.86 -2.83
CA TYR A 21 12.23 -2.96 -3.54
C TYR A 21 12.54 -3.58 -4.90
N ASP A 22 12.23 -4.87 -5.02
CA ASP A 22 12.45 -5.63 -6.23
C ASP A 22 11.48 -5.18 -7.33
N GLU A 23 11.91 -5.12 -8.58
CA GLU A 23 11.06 -4.68 -9.70
C GLU A 23 9.82 -5.56 -9.84
N GLU A 24 9.96 -6.85 -9.52
CA GLU A 24 8.85 -7.81 -9.47
C GLU A 24 7.81 -7.43 -8.40
N MET A 25 8.25 -6.89 -7.26
CA MET A 25 7.36 -6.40 -6.21
C MET A 25 6.60 -5.15 -6.65
N GLN A 26 7.24 -4.24 -7.40
CA GLN A 26 6.56 -3.09 -8.03
C GLN A 26 5.42 -3.55 -8.91
N ALA A 27 5.75 -4.44 -9.85
CA ALA A 27 4.79 -4.95 -10.81
C ALA A 27 3.61 -5.65 -10.10
N LEU A 28 3.87 -6.41 -9.04
CA LEU A 28 2.82 -7.05 -8.25
C LEU A 28 1.90 -6.02 -7.58
N MET A 29 2.46 -5.00 -6.94
CA MET A 29 1.66 -3.96 -6.26
C MET A 29 0.86 -3.12 -7.24
N ASP A 30 1.42 -2.79 -8.40
CA ASP A 30 0.73 -2.02 -9.44
C ASP A 30 -0.43 -2.82 -10.04
N ASN A 31 -0.22 -4.10 -10.34
CA ASN A 31 -1.27 -4.98 -10.82
C ASN A 31 -2.41 -5.11 -9.80
N LEU A 32 -2.06 -5.30 -8.54
CA LEU A 32 -3.01 -5.43 -7.44
C LEU A 32 -3.85 -4.14 -7.26
N HIS A 33 -3.19 -2.98 -7.30
CA HIS A 33 -3.86 -1.69 -7.22
C HIS A 33 -4.82 -1.49 -8.41
N ASN A 34 -4.36 -1.70 -9.64
CA ASN A 34 -5.17 -1.54 -10.85
C ASN A 34 -6.40 -2.46 -10.85
N GLU A 35 -6.22 -3.73 -10.48
CA GLU A 35 -7.30 -4.71 -10.34
C GLU A 35 -8.34 -4.24 -9.32
N CYS A 36 -7.91 -3.86 -8.12
CA CYS A 36 -8.83 -3.48 -7.05
C CYS A 36 -9.50 -2.12 -7.25
N VAL A 37 -8.84 -1.17 -7.90
CA VAL A 37 -9.48 0.09 -8.36
C VAL A 37 -10.51 -0.23 -9.42
N GLY A 38 -10.18 -1.06 -10.42
CA GLY A 38 -11.09 -1.45 -11.48
C GLY A 38 -12.35 -2.17 -10.97
N GLN A 39 -12.21 -3.07 -9.99
CA GLN A 39 -13.33 -3.81 -9.41
C GLN A 39 -14.25 -2.93 -8.54
N THR A 40 -13.69 -1.95 -7.81
CA THR A 40 -14.44 -1.22 -6.77
C THR A 40 -14.87 0.18 -7.19
N GLY A 41 -14.17 0.79 -8.15
CA GLY A 41 -14.37 2.17 -8.56
C GLY A 41 -14.18 3.17 -7.41
N VAL A 42 -13.32 2.86 -6.46
CA VAL A 42 -12.89 3.76 -5.37
C VAL A 42 -12.17 4.98 -5.96
N ASP A 43 -12.33 6.13 -5.30
CA ASP A 43 -11.61 7.35 -5.69
C ASP A 43 -10.15 7.28 -5.23
N GLU A 44 -9.22 7.60 -6.13
CA GLU A 44 -7.77 7.53 -5.86
C GLU A 44 -7.35 8.43 -4.69
N SER A 45 -8.02 9.57 -4.48
CA SER A 45 -7.73 10.47 -3.37
C SER A 45 -7.99 9.81 -2.01
N LEU A 46 -8.99 8.92 -1.91
CA LEU A 46 -9.28 8.18 -0.68
C LEU A 46 -8.18 7.15 -0.39
N ILE A 47 -7.64 6.51 -1.43
CA ILE A 47 -6.48 5.61 -1.30
C ILE A 47 -5.25 6.39 -0.84
N ILE A 48 -4.97 7.55 -1.46
CA ILE A 48 -3.82 8.40 -1.11
C ILE A 48 -3.92 8.88 0.35
N ASN A 49 -5.11 9.23 0.82
CA ASN A 49 -5.33 9.64 2.20
C ASN A 49 -5.17 8.46 3.18
N ALA A 50 -5.67 7.28 2.82
CA ALA A 50 -5.48 6.06 3.61
C ALA A 50 -3.99 5.71 3.78
N ARG A 51 -3.16 5.91 2.75
CA ARG A 51 -1.69 5.75 2.85
C ARG A 51 -1.04 6.70 3.87
N LYS A 52 -1.70 7.81 4.19
CA LYS A 52 -1.27 8.79 5.21
C LYS A 52 -1.88 8.52 6.58
N GLY A 53 -2.67 7.46 6.73
CA GLY A 53 -3.36 7.09 7.95
C GLY A 53 -4.75 7.72 8.13
N ASP A 54 -5.26 8.43 7.13
CA ASP A 54 -6.63 8.94 7.12
C ASP A 54 -7.57 7.95 6.41
N PHE A 55 -8.21 7.11 7.21
CA PHE A 55 -9.12 6.07 6.72
C PHE A 55 -10.56 6.58 6.75
N SER A 56 -11.04 7.02 5.59
CA SER A 56 -12.45 7.40 5.46
C SER A 56 -13.37 6.19 5.67
N GLU A 57 -14.58 6.44 6.14
CA GLU A 57 -15.64 5.43 6.24
C GLU A 57 -16.31 5.12 4.88
N ASP A 58 -15.73 5.59 3.77
CA ASP A 58 -16.25 5.34 2.42
C ASP A 58 -16.31 3.84 2.10
N GLN A 59 -17.48 3.43 1.61
CA GLN A 59 -17.76 2.02 1.36
C GLN A 59 -16.84 1.41 0.29
N LYS A 60 -16.48 2.18 -0.74
CA LYS A 60 -15.62 1.72 -1.81
C LYS A 60 -14.18 1.60 -1.35
N LEU A 61 -13.70 2.50 -0.50
CA LEU A 61 -12.40 2.36 0.15
C LEU A 61 -12.30 1.08 0.98
N LYS A 62 -13.34 0.79 1.77
CA LYS A 62 -13.39 -0.47 2.54
C LYS A 62 -13.40 -1.71 1.63
N CYS A 63 -14.16 -1.66 0.53
CA CYS A 63 -14.17 -2.72 -0.49
C CYS A 63 -12.82 -2.87 -1.20
N TYR A 64 -12.11 -1.77 -1.47
CA TYR A 64 -10.77 -1.78 -2.04
C TYR A 64 -9.79 -2.49 -1.10
N MET A 65 -9.78 -2.14 0.20
CA MET A 65 -8.93 -2.81 1.18
C MET A 65 -9.25 -4.31 1.29
N ARG A 66 -10.53 -4.68 1.24
CA ARG A 66 -10.94 -6.10 1.17
C ARG A 66 -10.33 -6.80 -0.06
N CYS A 67 -10.42 -6.17 -1.23
CA CYS A 67 -9.86 -6.72 -2.47
C CYS A 67 -8.36 -6.96 -2.32
N ILE A 68 -7.61 -5.98 -1.82
CA ILE A 68 -6.16 -6.11 -1.55
C ILE A 68 -5.88 -7.34 -0.68
N PHE A 69 -6.53 -7.44 0.48
CA PHE A 69 -6.32 -8.56 1.41
C PHE A 69 -6.71 -9.92 0.85
N ALA A 70 -7.70 -9.94 -0.05
CA ALA A 70 -8.13 -11.12 -0.76
C ALA A 70 -7.11 -11.59 -1.79
N GLU A 71 -6.58 -10.71 -2.63
CA GLU A 71 -5.61 -11.08 -3.66
C GLU A 71 -4.27 -11.51 -3.08
N ILE A 72 -3.82 -10.90 -1.98
CA ILE A 72 -2.59 -11.34 -1.28
C ILE A 72 -2.82 -12.59 -0.41
N GLY A 73 -4.03 -13.15 -0.39
CA GLY A 73 -4.36 -14.41 0.30
C GLY A 73 -4.46 -14.31 1.83
N THR A 74 -4.34 -13.11 2.40
CA THR A 74 -4.47 -12.92 3.86
C THR A 74 -5.89 -13.13 4.36
N VAL A 75 -6.88 -12.91 3.50
CA VAL A 75 -8.27 -13.25 3.79
C VAL A 75 -8.91 -13.90 2.58
N SER A 76 -9.71 -14.94 2.77
CA SER A 76 -10.38 -15.56 1.63
C SER A 76 -11.54 -14.68 1.13
N LYS A 77 -11.65 -14.55 -0.19
CA LYS A 77 -12.71 -13.82 -0.91
C LYS A 77 -14.13 -14.15 -0.42
N PHE A 78 -14.34 -15.38 0.08
CA PHE A 78 -15.63 -15.87 0.55
C PHE A 78 -15.95 -15.53 2.01
N TYR A 79 -14.94 -15.31 2.85
CA TYR A 79 -15.13 -15.21 4.30
C TYR A 79 -15.36 -13.77 4.79
N LEU A 80 -14.97 -12.75 4.02
CA LEU A 80 -15.30 -11.35 4.33
C LEU A 80 -16.67 -10.98 3.77
N LYS A 81 -17.69 -11.28 4.57
CA LYS A 81 -19.04 -10.77 4.34
C LYS A 81 -19.04 -9.24 4.46
N GLN A 82 -19.92 -8.60 3.69
CA GLN A 82 -20.05 -7.14 3.66
C GLN A 82 -20.27 -6.52 5.05
N ASN A 83 -21.10 -7.16 5.88
CA ASN A 83 -21.38 -6.72 7.24
C ASN A 83 -20.14 -6.69 8.17
N ILE A 84 -19.11 -7.50 7.91
CA ILE A 84 -17.85 -7.44 8.66
C ILE A 84 -17.06 -6.19 8.24
N ILE A 85 -16.99 -5.94 6.93
CA ILE A 85 -16.33 -4.76 6.36
C ILE A 85 -16.97 -3.48 6.88
N ASP A 86 -18.29 -3.44 6.96
CA ASP A 86 -19.04 -2.28 7.43
C ASP A 86 -18.84 -2.04 8.95
N GLY A 87 -18.53 -3.11 9.70
CA GLY A 87 -18.26 -3.07 11.13
C GLY A 87 -16.81 -2.76 11.53
N ILE A 88 -15.87 -2.73 10.57
CA ILE A 88 -14.51 -2.24 10.83
C ILE A 88 -14.60 -0.72 10.93
N ARG A 89 -14.30 -0.22 12.13
CA ARG A 89 -14.14 1.19 12.44
C ARG A 89 -12.64 1.49 12.46
N TRP A 90 -12.20 2.27 11.48
CA TRP A 90 -10.80 2.66 11.34
C TRP A 90 -10.47 3.85 12.25
#